data_AF-A0A537VNM7-F1
#
_entry.id   AF-A0A537VNM7-F1
#
_cell.length_a   1.000
_cell.length_b   1.000
_cell.length_c   1.000
_cell.angle_alpha   90.00
_cell.angle_beta   90.00
_cell.angle_gamma   90.00
#
_symmetry.space_group_name_H-M   'P 1'
#
loop_
_entity.id
_entity.type
_entity.pdbx_description
1 polymer ?
#
loop_
_entity_poly.entity_id
_entity_poly.type
_entity_poly.pdbx_seq_one_letter_code
_entity_poly.pdbx_strand_id
1 'polypeptide(L)'
;MASAPSSLFRQARYRGTSRSWHAVRRLQAGAWLLAFALIGGGCSVSYQLDGLHANKDAGVPDQGDSPRAAEPKATAEMPAEADLAIARAAVSEVLIKGGKHSSVPWENPKTGARGTVTPLASVYSQDGITCRDFLASYVKDGSESWLQGAACRAKHGKWEVRNLRPWNNT
;
A
#
# COMPACT_ATOMS: atom_id res chain seq x y z
N MET A 1 -71.13 8.32 -11.69
CA MET A 1 -70.61 7.54 -12.84
C MET A 1 -69.30 8.20 -13.25
N ALA A 2 -68.17 7.74 -12.70
CA ALA A 2 -67.24 6.75 -13.27
C ALA A 2 -66.29 7.40 -14.28
N SER A 3 -64.97 7.21 -14.33
CA SER A 3 -63.94 6.59 -13.48
C SER A 3 -62.59 7.07 -14.03
N ALA A 4 -61.56 7.16 -13.19
CA ALA A 4 -60.19 7.50 -13.58
C ALA A 4 -59.54 6.42 -14.47
N PRO A 5 -58.63 6.76 -15.40
CA PRO A 5 -57.79 5.76 -16.07
C PRO A 5 -56.53 5.46 -15.27
N SER A 6 -56.39 4.16 -14.96
CA SER A 6 -55.37 3.54 -14.13
C SER A 6 -53.98 3.51 -14.76
N SER A 7 -52.99 3.67 -13.90
CA SER A 7 -51.56 3.46 -14.13
C SER A 7 -51.25 2.03 -14.55
N LEU A 8 -50.67 1.85 -15.74
CA LEU A 8 -50.05 0.57 -16.14
C LEU A 8 -48.53 0.71 -16.10
N PHE A 9 -47.98 0.67 -14.89
CA PHE A 9 -46.57 0.37 -14.66
C PHE A 9 -46.29 -1.07 -15.12
N ARG A 10 -45.69 -1.21 -16.30
CA ARG A 10 -45.24 -2.49 -16.84
C ARG A 10 -43.92 -2.87 -16.16
N GLN A 11 -44.01 -3.50 -14.99
CA GLN A 11 -42.84 -4.08 -14.30
C GLN A 11 -42.30 -5.27 -15.11
N ALA A 12 -41.12 -5.10 -15.70
CA ALA A 12 -40.35 -6.20 -16.27
C ALA A 12 -39.91 -7.13 -15.12
N ARG A 13 -40.56 -8.28 -15.00
CA ARG A 13 -40.14 -9.37 -14.10
C ARG A 13 -38.83 -9.97 -14.61
N TYR A 14 -37.70 -9.44 -14.15
CA TYR A 14 -36.41 -10.10 -14.32
C TYR A 14 -36.41 -11.35 -13.43
N ARG A 15 -36.58 -12.53 -14.04
CA ARG A 15 -36.38 -13.82 -13.38
C ARG A 15 -34.89 -13.97 -13.08
N GLY A 16 -34.49 -13.65 -11.86
CA GLY A 16 -33.18 -14.01 -11.33
C GLY A 16 -33.09 -15.53 -11.17
N THR A 17 -32.33 -16.19 -12.04
CA THR A 17 -31.88 -17.57 -11.78
C THR A 17 -30.72 -17.48 -10.79
N SER A 18 -30.98 -17.74 -9.50
CA SER A 18 -29.93 -17.92 -8.50
C SER A 18 -29.19 -19.22 -8.80
N ARG A 19 -28.14 -19.12 -9.62
CA ARG A 19 -27.28 -20.26 -9.93
C ARG A 19 -26.43 -20.53 -8.70
N SER A 20 -26.77 -21.63 -8.03
CA SER A 20 -26.17 -22.23 -6.85
C SER A 20 -24.66 -22.46 -6.99
N TRP A 21 -23.86 -21.44 -6.68
CA TRP A 21 -22.39 -21.53 -6.61
C TRP A 21 -21.87 -22.23 -5.34
N HIS A 22 -22.74 -22.59 -4.41
CA HIS A 22 -22.35 -23.16 -3.11
C HIS A 22 -22.10 -24.67 -3.11
N ALA A 23 -22.31 -25.37 -4.23
CA ALA A 23 -22.16 -26.83 -4.30
C ALA A 23 -20.76 -27.32 -4.72
N VAL A 24 -19.85 -26.45 -5.16
CA VAL A 24 -18.54 -26.88 -5.71
C VAL A 24 -17.34 -26.58 -4.78
N ARG A 25 -17.52 -25.80 -3.70
CA ARG A 25 -16.42 -25.42 -2.78
C ARG A 25 -16.27 -26.30 -1.53
N ARG A 26 -17.08 -27.36 -1.38
CA ARG A 26 -17.06 -28.26 -0.21
C ARG A 26 -16.17 -29.50 -0.37
N LEU A 27 -15.43 -29.62 -1.48
CA LEU A 27 -14.55 -30.77 -1.79
C LEU A 27 -13.06 -30.39 -1.92
N GLN A 28 -12.66 -29.20 -1.46
CA GLN A 28 -11.26 -28.73 -1.45
C GLN A 28 -10.76 -28.44 -0.02
N ALA A 29 -11.36 -29.05 1.01
CA ALA A 29 -11.00 -28.81 2.41
C ALA A 29 -10.35 -30.02 3.11
N GLY A 30 -10.18 -31.15 2.42
CA GLY A 30 -9.68 -32.40 3.02
C GLY A 30 -8.25 -32.81 2.66
N ALA A 31 -7.60 -32.15 1.70
CA ALA A 31 -6.33 -32.64 1.11
C ALA A 31 -5.09 -31.79 1.43
N TRP A 32 -5.21 -30.74 2.24
CA TRP A 32 -4.07 -29.87 2.63
C TRP A 32 -3.69 -29.97 4.12
N LEU A 33 -4.23 -30.95 4.85
CA LEU A 33 -3.97 -31.14 6.29
C LEU A 33 -3.03 -32.32 6.62
N LEU A 34 -2.35 -32.91 5.64
CA LEU A 34 -1.47 -34.07 5.86
C LEU A 34 -0.03 -33.93 5.33
N ALA A 35 0.43 -32.72 5.00
CA ALA A 35 1.79 -32.51 4.43
C ALA A 35 2.68 -31.47 5.14
N PHE A 36 2.29 -30.93 6.29
CA PHE A 36 3.13 -30.03 7.11
C PHE A 36 3.41 -30.58 8.52
N ALA A 37 3.46 -31.91 8.65
CA ALA A 37 4.04 -32.58 9.81
C ALA A 37 5.35 -33.22 9.36
N LEU A 38 6.45 -32.91 10.05
CA LEU A 38 7.83 -33.41 9.88
C LEU A 38 8.80 -32.55 9.05
N ILE A 39 9.13 -31.35 9.52
CA ILE A 39 10.53 -30.88 9.53
C ILE A 39 10.78 -30.21 10.89
N GLY A 40 11.16 -31.04 11.86
CA GLY A 40 11.85 -30.59 13.05
C GLY A 40 13.36 -30.66 12.81
N GLY A 41 14.11 -29.70 13.36
CA GLY A 41 15.54 -29.81 13.59
C GLY A 41 16.40 -28.83 12.79
N GLY A 42 17.04 -27.89 13.49
CA GLY A 42 18.17 -27.14 12.95
C GLY A 42 18.43 -25.80 13.61
N CYS A 43 19.02 -25.79 14.81
CA CYS A 43 19.73 -24.63 15.34
C CYS A 43 21.02 -24.43 14.54
N SER A 44 21.27 -23.22 14.05
CA SER A 44 22.64 -22.73 13.86
C SER A 44 22.64 -21.21 13.93
N VAL A 45 22.88 -20.71 15.14
CA VAL A 45 23.48 -19.40 15.34
C VAL A 45 24.90 -19.51 14.77
N SER A 46 25.09 -19.04 13.54
CA SER A 46 26.44 -18.87 12.99
C SER A 46 27.05 -17.64 13.66
N TYR A 47 27.92 -17.90 14.63
CA TYR A 47 28.89 -16.95 15.13
C TYR A 47 29.82 -16.55 13.98
N GLN A 48 29.77 -15.29 13.54
CA GLN A 48 30.90 -14.71 12.83
C GLN A 48 31.92 -14.27 13.88
N LEU A 49 32.81 -15.20 14.22
CA LEU A 49 34.04 -14.93 14.92
C LEU A 49 35.15 -14.92 13.86
N ASP A 50 35.37 -13.78 13.21
CA ASP A 50 36.46 -13.62 12.26
C ASP A 50 37.04 -12.20 12.35
N GLY A 51 38.35 -12.11 12.55
CA GLY A 51 39.07 -10.85 12.64
C GLY A 51 39.95 -10.64 13.88
N LEU A 52 40.66 -11.67 14.37
CA LEU A 52 41.93 -11.44 15.07
C LEU A 52 42.97 -10.96 14.04
N HIS A 53 42.83 -9.72 13.58
CA HIS A 53 43.92 -8.98 12.95
C HIS A 53 44.71 -8.30 14.06
N ALA A 54 45.85 -8.90 14.36
CA ALA A 54 46.89 -8.31 15.19
C ALA A 54 47.22 -6.90 14.68
N ASN A 55 46.88 -5.88 15.45
CA ASN A 55 47.69 -4.69 15.49
C ASN A 55 48.07 -4.40 16.94
N LYS A 56 49.38 -4.47 17.14
CA LYS A 56 50.11 -4.14 18.33
C LYS A 56 50.23 -2.62 18.34
N ASP A 57 49.74 -1.98 19.40
CA ASP A 57 50.49 -0.99 20.17
C ASP A 57 49.67 -0.55 21.40
N ALA A 58 50.40 -0.35 22.50
CA ALA A 58 49.89 -0.18 23.84
C ALA A 58 49.32 1.23 24.10
N GLY A 59 48.20 1.29 24.81
CA GLY A 59 47.67 2.50 25.45
C GLY A 59 46.22 2.35 25.92
N VAL A 60 46.00 2.22 27.23
CA VAL A 60 44.71 2.29 27.95
C VAL A 60 44.96 3.28 29.10
N PRO A 61 44.09 4.25 29.48
CA PRO A 61 42.65 4.12 29.81
C PRO A 61 41.77 5.22 29.14
N ASP A 62 40.44 5.34 29.24
CA ASP A 62 39.30 4.64 29.84
C ASP A 62 38.05 5.48 29.47
N GLN A 63 36.94 4.78 29.19
CA GLN A 63 35.52 5.18 29.22
C GLN A 63 35.04 6.45 28.49
N GLY A 64 34.16 6.23 27.51
CA GLY A 64 33.23 7.26 27.06
C GLY A 64 32.46 7.03 25.77
N ASP A 65 32.61 5.89 25.09
CA ASP A 65 31.78 5.59 23.91
C ASP A 65 30.33 5.32 24.33
N SER A 66 29.52 6.37 24.27
CA SER A 66 28.09 6.26 24.07
C SER A 66 27.84 6.28 22.56
N PRO A 67 27.61 5.13 21.88
CA PRO A 67 26.86 5.18 20.66
C PRO A 67 25.46 5.56 21.10
N ARG A 68 25.15 6.86 21.04
CA ARG A 68 23.77 7.32 21.06
C ARG A 68 23.06 6.44 20.06
N ALA A 69 22.22 5.54 20.56
CA ALA A 69 21.20 4.90 19.76
C ALA A 69 20.53 6.07 19.03
N ALA A 70 20.84 6.19 17.74
CA ALA A 70 20.12 7.08 16.88
C ALA A 70 18.72 6.48 16.86
N GLU A 71 17.90 6.98 17.77
CA GLU A 71 16.46 6.96 17.63
C GLU A 71 16.20 7.27 16.14
N PRO A 72 15.46 6.44 15.39
CA PRO A 72 15.02 6.84 14.08
C PRO A 72 14.07 8.00 14.33
N LYS A 73 14.64 9.20 14.37
CA LYS A 73 13.91 10.43 14.31
C LYS A 73 13.24 10.35 12.96
N ALA A 74 11.97 9.96 12.97
CA ALA A 74 11.04 10.03 11.87
C ALA A 74 10.87 11.50 11.48
N THR A 75 11.96 12.08 10.97
CA THR A 75 11.90 13.19 10.06
C THR A 75 11.20 12.59 8.86
N ALA A 76 10.10 13.19 8.43
CA ALA A 76 9.34 12.73 7.28
C ALA A 76 10.22 12.89 6.01
N GLU A 77 11.18 11.98 5.85
CA GLU A 77 12.14 11.96 4.78
C GLU A 77 11.43 11.45 3.53
N MET A 78 11.67 12.12 2.42
CA MET A 78 11.06 11.72 1.16
C MET A 78 11.56 10.32 0.77
N PRO A 79 10.66 9.40 0.37
CA PRO A 79 11.07 8.11 -0.15
C PRO A 79 12.03 8.21 -1.33
N ALA A 80 12.81 7.14 -1.56
CA ALA A 80 13.70 7.08 -2.70
C ALA A 80 12.92 7.20 -4.02
N GLU A 81 13.51 7.89 -5.01
CA GLU A 81 12.82 8.21 -6.26
C GLU A 81 12.33 6.95 -7.02
N ALA A 82 13.07 5.84 -6.92
CA ALA A 82 12.66 4.56 -7.50
C ALA A 82 11.35 4.03 -6.88
N ASP A 83 11.17 4.20 -5.57
CA ASP A 83 9.95 3.80 -4.86
C ASP A 83 8.81 4.75 -5.18
N LEU A 84 9.10 6.06 -5.23
CA LEU A 84 8.13 7.08 -5.63
C LEU A 84 7.59 6.87 -7.04
N ALA A 85 8.43 6.44 -7.99
CA ALA A 85 7.97 6.14 -9.34
C ALA A 85 6.90 5.04 -9.37
N ILE A 86 7.08 3.98 -8.58
CA ILE A 86 6.10 2.89 -8.46
C ILE A 86 4.84 3.36 -7.73
N ALA A 87 4.99 4.12 -6.63
CA ALA A 87 3.86 4.69 -5.91
C ALA A 87 3.02 5.62 -6.82
N ARG A 88 3.65 6.48 -7.64
CA ARG A 88 2.96 7.37 -8.60
C ARG A 88 2.22 6.58 -9.70
N ALA A 89 2.74 5.43 -10.12
CA ALA A 89 2.04 4.55 -11.04
C ALA A 89 0.76 3.98 -10.40
N ALA A 90 0.85 3.51 -9.16
CA ALA A 90 -0.31 3.03 -8.40
C ALA A 90 -1.35 4.13 -8.15
N VAL A 91 -0.91 5.38 -7.91
CA VAL A 91 -1.79 6.56 -7.85
C VAL A 91 -2.58 6.70 -9.14
N SER A 92 -1.91 6.66 -10.29
CA SER A 92 -2.57 6.79 -11.59
C SER A 92 -3.63 5.70 -11.81
N GLU A 93 -3.33 4.46 -11.40
CA GLU A 93 -4.25 3.33 -11.49
C GLU A 93 -5.52 3.51 -10.63
N VAL A 94 -5.35 3.91 -9.36
CA VAL A 94 -6.43 4.25 -8.43
C VAL A 94 -7.36 5.32 -9.00
N LEU A 95 -6.76 6.34 -9.62
CA LEU A 95 -7.47 7.47 -10.18
C LEU A 95 -8.27 7.12 -11.43
N ILE A 96 -7.73 6.23 -12.27
CA ILE A 96 -8.45 5.69 -13.43
C ILE A 96 -9.64 4.84 -12.97
N LYS A 97 -9.47 4.00 -11.93
CA LYS A 97 -10.51 3.12 -11.42
C LYS A 97 -11.66 3.87 -10.73
N GLY A 98 -11.39 5.03 -10.12
CA GLY A 98 -12.42 6.00 -9.71
C GLY A 98 -13.42 5.56 -8.63
N GLY A 99 -13.31 4.36 -8.06
CA GLY A 99 -14.33 3.79 -7.17
C GLY A 99 -14.28 4.28 -5.73
N LYS A 100 -15.44 4.31 -5.07
CA LYS A 100 -15.70 4.82 -3.70
C LYS A 100 -14.93 4.11 -2.55
N HIS A 101 -14.19 3.06 -2.85
CA HIS A 101 -13.38 2.27 -1.90
C HIS A 101 -12.04 1.80 -2.52
N SER A 102 -11.48 2.59 -3.44
CA SER A 102 -10.32 2.19 -4.25
C SER A 102 -8.99 2.50 -3.56
N SER A 103 -8.71 1.83 -2.44
CA SER A 103 -7.32 1.74 -1.98
C SER A 103 -6.62 0.64 -2.77
N VAL A 104 -5.46 0.95 -3.38
CA VAL A 104 -4.66 -0.04 -4.12
C VAL A 104 -3.32 -0.21 -3.43
N PRO A 105 -2.90 -1.46 -3.14
CA PRO A 105 -1.56 -1.72 -2.64
C PRO A 105 -0.53 -1.54 -3.75
N TRP A 106 0.68 -1.15 -3.35
CA TRP A 106 1.83 -1.07 -4.24
C TRP A 106 3.07 -1.61 -3.52
N GLU A 107 4.02 -2.11 -4.30
CA GLU A 107 5.27 -2.67 -3.78
C GLU A 107 6.39 -2.47 -4.81
N ASN A 108 7.58 -2.12 -4.32
CA ASN A 108 8.81 -2.16 -5.07
C ASN A 108 9.61 -3.42 -4.70
N PRO A 109 9.64 -4.46 -5.55
CA PRO A 109 10.35 -5.70 -5.24
C PRO A 109 11.88 -5.52 -5.18
N LYS A 110 12.43 -4.42 -5.70
CA LYS A 110 13.88 -4.15 -5.68
C LYS A 110 14.36 -3.61 -4.33
N THR A 111 13.52 -2.87 -3.63
CA THR A 111 13.87 -2.17 -2.38
C THR A 111 13.10 -2.69 -1.18
N GLY A 112 12.05 -3.49 -1.39
CA GLY A 112 11.13 -3.94 -0.34
C GLY A 112 10.16 -2.86 0.16
N ALA A 113 10.17 -1.66 -0.45
CA ALA A 113 9.23 -0.60 -0.10
C ALA A 113 7.81 -0.97 -0.53
N ARG A 114 6.83 -0.74 0.34
CA ARG A 114 5.43 -1.10 0.10
C ARG A 114 4.46 -0.13 0.73
N GLY A 115 3.21 -0.16 0.30
CA GLY A 115 2.18 0.65 0.91
C GLY A 115 0.84 0.55 0.21
N THR A 116 -0.02 1.53 0.46
CA THR A 116 -1.34 1.66 -0.15
C THR A 116 -1.57 3.08 -0.60
N VAL A 117 -2.19 3.25 -1.75
CA VAL A 117 -2.68 4.56 -2.21
C VAL A 117 -4.17 4.62 -2.04
N THR A 118 -4.67 5.65 -1.36
CA THR A 118 -6.09 5.90 -1.12
C THR A 118 -6.46 7.26 -1.69
N PRO A 119 -7.39 7.34 -2.66
CA PRO A 119 -7.88 8.62 -3.16
C PRO A 119 -8.79 9.25 -2.12
N LEU A 120 -8.67 10.57 -1.94
CA LEU A 120 -9.59 11.32 -1.11
C LEU A 120 -10.91 11.55 -1.87
N ALA A 121 -12.01 11.58 -1.12
CA ALA A 121 -13.36 11.50 -1.70
C ALA A 121 -13.73 12.70 -2.59
N SER A 122 -13.09 13.85 -2.39
CA SER A 122 -13.45 15.09 -3.06
C SER A 122 -12.65 15.30 -4.34
N VAL A 123 -13.35 15.51 -5.45
CA VAL A 123 -12.80 16.03 -6.70
C VAL A 123 -13.04 17.54 -6.72
N TYR A 124 -12.04 18.30 -7.14
CA TYR A 124 -12.12 19.76 -7.27
C TYR A 124 -11.60 20.22 -8.63
N SER A 125 -11.86 21.47 -8.98
CA SER A 125 -11.33 22.11 -10.18
C SER A 125 -10.29 23.14 -9.77
N GLN A 126 -9.09 23.05 -10.35
CA GLN A 126 -8.02 24.03 -10.19
C GLN A 126 -7.59 24.47 -11.59
N ASP A 127 -7.70 25.76 -11.90
CA ASP A 127 -7.38 26.33 -13.22
C ASP A 127 -8.12 25.66 -14.39
N GLY A 128 -9.36 25.22 -14.15
CA GLY A 128 -10.17 24.48 -15.14
C GLY A 128 -9.77 23.02 -15.33
N ILE A 129 -8.85 22.51 -14.50
CA ILE A 129 -8.37 21.13 -14.51
C ILE A 129 -8.98 20.38 -13.33
N THR A 130 -9.56 19.21 -13.58
CA THR A 130 -10.10 18.33 -12.54
C THR A 130 -8.97 17.70 -11.74
N CYS A 131 -8.91 17.95 -10.44
CA CYS A 131 -7.92 17.40 -9.52
C CYS A 131 -8.59 16.58 -8.41
N ARG A 132 -7.84 15.61 -7.88
CA ARG A 132 -8.24 14.79 -6.75
C ARG A 132 -7.03 14.54 -5.86
N ASP A 133 -7.22 14.75 -4.57
CA ASP A 133 -6.17 14.50 -3.59
C ASP A 133 -6.08 13.00 -3.27
N PHE A 134 -4.91 12.58 -2.80
CA PHE A 134 -4.68 11.21 -2.35
C PHE A 134 -3.73 11.18 -1.16
N LEU A 135 -3.84 10.10 -0.40
CA LEU A 135 -2.87 9.70 0.61
C LEU A 135 -2.20 8.42 0.17
N ALA A 136 -0.90 8.31 0.38
CA ALA A 136 -0.13 7.10 0.17
C ALA A 136 0.63 6.74 1.44
N SER A 137 0.47 5.52 1.92
CA SER A 137 1.37 4.96 2.93
C SER A 137 2.64 4.46 2.27
N TYR A 138 3.74 4.57 3.00
CA TYR A 138 5.06 4.10 2.60
C TYR A 138 5.71 3.40 3.79
N VAL A 139 6.00 2.11 3.62
CA VAL A 139 6.63 1.27 4.62
C VAL A 139 7.89 0.67 4.01
N LYS A 140 9.02 0.89 4.67
CA LYS A 140 10.32 0.31 4.29
C LYS A 140 11.17 0.12 5.55
N ASP A 141 11.87 -1.00 5.64
CA ASP A 141 12.81 -1.29 6.74
C ASP A 141 12.19 -1.11 8.15
N GLY A 142 10.91 -1.48 8.30
CA GLY A 142 10.16 -1.34 9.55
C GLY A 142 9.70 0.08 9.90
N SER A 143 10.04 1.08 9.09
CA SER A 143 9.61 2.47 9.25
C SER A 143 8.40 2.77 8.37
N GLU A 144 7.38 3.41 8.94
CA GLU A 144 6.20 3.89 8.22
C GLU A 144 6.23 5.41 8.10
N SER A 145 5.92 5.90 6.90
CA SER A 145 5.69 7.30 6.61
C SER A 145 4.49 7.43 5.69
N TRP A 146 3.96 8.65 5.59
CA TRP A 146 2.82 8.95 4.78
C TRP A 146 3.12 10.09 3.82
N LEU A 147 2.53 10.02 2.64
CA LEU A 147 2.61 11.05 1.63
C LEU A 147 1.21 11.55 1.32
N GLN A 148 1.10 12.86 1.15
CA GLN A 148 -0.09 13.51 0.61
C GLN A 148 0.27 14.15 -0.73
N GLY A 149 -0.63 14.04 -1.69
CA GLY A 149 -0.47 14.72 -2.98
C GLY A 149 -1.80 14.98 -3.65
N ALA A 150 -1.74 15.72 -4.74
CA ALA A 150 -2.85 15.94 -5.66
C ALA A 150 -2.57 15.22 -6.97
N ALA A 151 -3.61 14.79 -7.66
CA ALA A 151 -3.47 14.33 -9.03
C ALA A 151 -4.50 15.02 -9.91
N CYS A 152 -4.02 15.62 -11.00
CA CYS A 152 -4.83 16.44 -11.88
C CYS A 152 -4.97 15.79 -13.26
N ARG A 153 -6.18 15.83 -13.82
CA ARG A 153 -6.51 15.21 -15.10
C ARG A 153 -6.07 16.12 -16.24
N ALA A 154 -4.95 15.80 -16.87
CA ALA A 154 -4.42 16.52 -18.02
C ALA A 154 -5.41 16.53 -19.20
N LYS A 155 -5.19 17.43 -20.17
CA LYS A 155 -6.05 17.62 -21.36
C LYS A 155 -6.30 16.33 -22.16
N HIS A 156 -5.37 15.37 -22.13
CA HIS A 156 -5.49 14.06 -22.79
C HIS A 156 -6.13 12.96 -21.90
N GLY A 157 -6.71 13.33 -20.76
CA GLY A 157 -7.39 12.40 -19.85
C GLY A 157 -6.47 11.58 -18.94
N LYS A 158 -5.14 11.75 -19.04
CA LYS A 158 -4.15 11.15 -18.12
C LYS A 158 -4.15 11.88 -16.78
N TRP A 159 -3.95 11.16 -15.70
CA TRP A 159 -3.75 11.75 -14.38
C TRP A 159 -2.27 12.04 -14.16
N GLU A 160 -1.96 13.26 -13.72
CA GLU A 160 -0.62 13.71 -13.38
C GLU A 160 -0.54 13.97 -11.88
N VAL A 161 0.41 13.33 -11.20
CA VAL A 161 0.67 13.57 -9.78
C VAL A 161 1.39 14.92 -9.60
N ARG A 162 0.90 15.73 -8.68
CA ARG A 162 1.39 17.07 -8.33
C ARG A 162 1.47 17.22 -6.82
N ASN A 163 2.35 18.11 -6.36
CA ASN A 163 2.46 18.51 -4.95
C ASN A 163 2.61 17.32 -3.98
N LEU A 164 3.32 16.27 -4.38
CA LEU A 164 3.60 15.12 -3.52
C LEU A 164 4.56 15.55 -2.41
N ARG A 165 4.13 15.39 -1.18
CA ARG A 165 4.86 15.82 0.01
C ARG A 165 4.63 14.86 1.17
N PRO A 166 5.55 14.80 2.14
CA PRO A 166 5.30 14.05 3.37
C PRO A 166 4.08 14.60 4.12
N TRP A 167 3.25 13.71 4.63
CA TRP A 167 2.09 14.06 5.43
C TRP A 167 2.51 14.24 6.89
N ASN A 168 2.38 15.46 7.40
CA ASN A 168 2.59 15.76 8.81
C ASN A 168 1.23 15.95 9.47
N ASN A 169 0.84 15.02 10.33
CA ASN A 169 -0.34 15.19 11.19
C ASN A 169 0.12 15.90 12.47
N THR A 170 -0.10 17.21 12.54
CA THR A 170 0.27 18.06 13.71
C THR A 170 -0.99 18.60 14.33
#